data_AF-A0AAD9EY28-F1
#
_entry.id   AF-A0AAD9EY28-F1
#
_cell.length_a   1.000
_cell.length_b   1.000
_cell.length_c   1.000
_cell.angle_alpha   90.00
_cell.angle_beta   90.00
_cell.angle_gamma   90.00
#
_symmetry.space_group_name_H-M   'P 1'
#
loop_
_entity.id
_entity.type
_entity.pdbx_description
1 polymer ?
#
loop_
_entity_poly.entity_id
_entity_poly.type
_entity_poly.pdbx_seq_one_letter_code
_entity_poly.pdbx_strand_id
1 'polypeptide(L)'
;GRSARCSATDWIREPCLFFHWTVRPDEAVSPCGVARQNSEEHLLDTRSFALREDLQVTEASSHPSFSMDDIVIAGISGRLPESNNLEEFWENLINGVDMVTEDDRRWTPGLYGLPKRNGKLKDISHFDAAFFGVHPKQANTMDPQLRLMLEIAYESIVDGGLNPAALRGSKTGVYIGVSGSEAGEAFSRDPEELLGYSMTGCQRAMLANRLSYFFDFSGMHTQQHTPTDSTGNVTENCNTLLF
;
A
#
# COMPACT_ATOMS: atom_id res chain seq x y z
N GLY A 1 -35.20 22.68 -2.46
CA GLY A 1 -33.96 21.98 -2.08
C GLY A 1 -34.06 20.55 -2.57
N ARG A 2 -33.20 20.13 -3.49
CA ARG A 2 -33.09 18.73 -3.91
C ARG A 2 -31.77 18.19 -3.38
N SER A 3 -31.84 17.12 -2.59
CA SER A 3 -30.70 16.37 -2.12
C SER A 3 -30.00 15.72 -3.33
N ALA A 4 -28.76 16.12 -3.61
CA ALA A 4 -27.93 15.41 -4.56
C ALA A 4 -27.44 14.11 -3.88
N ARG A 5 -28.03 12.98 -4.28
CA ARG A 5 -27.43 11.67 -4.06
C ARG A 5 -26.24 11.58 -5.00
N CYS A 6 -25.03 11.46 -4.45
CA CYS A 6 -23.86 11.07 -5.25
C CYS A 6 -24.10 9.63 -5.74
N SER A 7 -24.26 9.45 -7.05
CA SER A 7 -24.27 8.12 -7.66
C SER A 7 -22.83 7.65 -7.85
N ALA A 8 -22.60 6.35 -7.66
CA ALA A 8 -21.30 5.68 -7.69
C ALA A 8 -20.60 5.64 -9.07
N THR A 9 -20.94 6.57 -9.97
CA THR A 9 -20.55 6.57 -11.39
C THR A 9 -19.49 7.62 -11.76
N ASP A 10 -19.02 8.44 -10.80
CA ASP A 10 -18.06 9.52 -11.06
C ASP A 10 -16.57 9.09 -10.92
N TRP A 11 -16.30 7.81 -10.69
CA TRP A 11 -14.94 7.24 -10.63
C TRP A 11 -14.41 6.97 -12.05
N ILE A 12 -14.10 8.02 -12.80
CA ILE A 12 -13.44 7.89 -14.10
C ILE A 12 -11.95 8.24 -13.96
N ARG A 13 -11.12 7.19 -14.06
CA ARG A 13 -9.70 7.18 -14.47
C ARG A 13 -8.70 7.89 -13.55
N GLU A 14 -8.26 7.23 -12.47
CA GLU A 14 -6.85 7.08 -12.03
C GLU A 14 -6.79 5.92 -11.01
N PRO A 15 -5.69 5.15 -10.91
CA PRO A 15 -5.61 4.02 -10.00
C PRO A 15 -5.54 4.53 -8.56
N CYS A 16 -6.53 4.17 -7.75
CA CYS A 16 -6.33 4.18 -6.31
C CYS A 16 -5.34 3.06 -5.99
N LEU A 17 -4.12 3.40 -5.57
CA LEU A 17 -3.14 2.42 -5.10
C LEU A 17 -3.51 2.03 -3.67
N PHE A 18 -4.41 1.06 -3.55
CA PHE A 18 -4.68 0.37 -2.31
C PHE A 18 -3.72 -0.80 -2.19
N PHE A 19 -2.84 -0.77 -1.20
CA PHE A 19 -1.92 -1.85 -0.96
C PHE A 19 -2.45 -2.75 0.13
N HIS A 20 -2.38 -4.05 -0.05
CA HIS A 20 -2.39 -4.97 1.08
C HIS A 20 -1.50 -6.17 0.78
N TRP A 21 -0.85 -6.72 1.80
CA TRP A 21 -0.09 -7.96 1.68
C TRP A 21 -0.73 -9.04 2.56
N THR A 22 -0.69 -10.30 2.13
CA THR A 22 -1.04 -11.45 2.98
C THR A 22 0.12 -12.39 3.41
N VAL A 23 0.29 -12.65 4.71
CA VAL A 23 1.38 -13.51 5.28
C VAL A 23 0.79 -14.69 6.03
N ARG A 24 1.50 -15.82 6.13
CA ARG A 24 1.12 -16.91 7.05
C ARG A 24 1.42 -16.55 8.51
N PRO A 25 0.65 -17.05 9.49
CA PRO A 25 0.84 -16.71 10.91
C PRO A 25 2.21 -17.07 11.51
N ASP A 26 2.96 -18.01 10.93
CA ASP A 26 4.25 -18.49 11.45
C ASP A 26 5.43 -17.55 11.13
N GLU A 27 5.36 -16.76 10.06
CA GLU A 27 6.39 -15.77 9.70
C GLU A 27 6.19 -14.42 10.41
N ALA A 28 4.99 -14.14 10.90
CA ALA A 28 4.67 -12.93 11.69
C ALA A 28 5.26 -12.94 13.11
N VAL A 29 5.65 -14.13 13.62
CA VAL A 29 6.17 -14.29 14.98
C VAL A 29 7.68 -14.48 14.94
N SER A 30 8.42 -13.40 14.73
CA SER A 30 9.82 -13.35 15.18
C SER A 30 9.83 -13.06 16.69
N PRO A 31 10.44 -13.90 17.53
CA PRO A 31 10.49 -13.67 18.97
C PRO A 31 11.46 -12.52 19.25
N CYS A 32 10.93 -11.30 19.35
CA CYS A 32 11.66 -10.21 19.98
C CYS A 32 11.84 -10.59 21.46
N GLY A 33 13.05 -11.03 21.79
CA GLY A 33 13.43 -11.41 23.15
C GLY A 33 13.31 -10.21 24.09
N VAL A 34 12.22 -10.15 24.84
CA VAL A 34 12.13 -9.32 26.04
C VAL A 34 12.54 -10.20 27.22
N ALA A 35 13.74 -9.93 27.71
CA ALA A 35 14.27 -10.51 28.93
C ALA A 35 13.28 -10.30 30.08
N ARG A 36 12.79 -11.40 30.65
CA ARG A 36 12.12 -11.41 31.96
C ARG A 36 13.15 -11.02 33.03
N GLN A 37 12.96 -9.87 33.66
CA GLN A 37 13.47 -9.63 35.01
C GLN A 37 12.27 -9.46 35.94
N ASN A 38 12.06 -10.49 36.75
CA ASN A 38 11.27 -10.40 37.97
C ASN A 38 12.05 -9.57 39.00
N SER A 39 11.41 -8.57 39.59
CA SER A 39 11.71 -8.16 40.97
C SER A 39 10.44 -7.62 41.60
N GLU A 40 10.11 -8.23 42.73
CA GLU A 40 8.90 -8.09 43.53
C GLU A 40 8.78 -6.73 44.26
N GLU A 41 7.53 -6.45 44.66
CA GLU A 41 7.08 -5.62 45.78
C GLU A 41 7.38 -4.11 45.81
N HIS A 42 6.30 -3.30 45.81
CA HIS A 42 5.95 -2.52 47.01
C HIS A 42 4.47 -2.07 47.03
N LEU A 43 3.84 -2.30 48.18
CA LEU A 43 2.47 -1.94 48.58
C LEU A 43 2.27 -0.42 48.74
N LEU A 44 1.02 0.03 48.54
CA LEU A 44 0.20 0.94 49.39
C LEU A 44 -1.03 1.38 48.58
N ASP A 45 -2.18 0.74 48.80
CA ASP A 45 -3.29 1.19 49.66
C ASP A 45 -3.95 2.51 49.21
N THR A 46 -5.09 2.38 48.53
CA THR A 46 -6.24 3.26 48.81
C THR A 46 -7.54 2.50 48.58
N ARG A 47 -8.19 2.17 49.70
CA ARG A 47 -9.51 1.54 49.80
C ARG A 47 -10.62 2.39 49.18
N SER A 48 -11.71 1.69 48.89
CA SER A 48 -13.12 2.13 48.88
C SER A 48 -13.71 2.56 47.53
N PHE A 49 -14.28 1.60 46.80
CA PHE A 49 -15.73 1.57 46.57
C PHE A 49 -16.17 0.18 46.10
N ALA A 50 -16.54 -0.69 47.03
CA ALA A 50 -17.26 -1.92 46.72
C ALA A 50 -18.76 -1.59 46.69
N LEU A 51 -19.47 -2.05 45.65
CA LEU A 51 -20.79 -2.70 45.69
C LEU A 51 -21.40 -2.74 44.27
N ARG A 52 -21.25 -3.88 43.59
CA ARG A 52 -22.34 -4.62 42.93
C ARG A 52 -21.82 -5.96 42.42
N GLU A 53 -22.39 -7.01 43.01
CA GLU A 53 -22.21 -8.42 42.71
C GLU A 53 -22.73 -8.80 41.31
N ASP A 54 -22.10 -9.86 40.78
CA ASP A 54 -22.62 -10.84 39.84
C ASP A 54 -22.89 -10.44 38.39
N LEU A 55 -21.78 -10.35 37.62
CA LEU A 55 -21.75 -10.86 36.25
C LEU A 55 -20.60 -11.84 36.14
N GLN A 56 -20.91 -13.14 36.13
CA GLN A 56 -19.99 -14.15 35.65
C GLN A 56 -19.72 -13.86 34.17
N VAL A 57 -18.59 -13.21 33.89
CA VAL A 57 -17.99 -13.23 32.55
C VAL A 57 -17.49 -14.65 32.36
N THR A 58 -18.31 -15.51 31.78
CA THR A 58 -17.83 -16.71 31.11
C THR A 58 -16.90 -16.24 29.99
N GLU A 59 -15.60 -16.21 30.27
CA GLU A 59 -14.55 -16.20 29.24
C GLU A 59 -14.64 -17.51 28.46
N ALA A 60 -15.56 -17.56 27.51
CA ALA A 60 -15.41 -18.40 26.34
C ALA A 60 -14.55 -17.64 25.34
N SER A 61 -13.27 -17.46 25.64
CA SER A 61 -12.29 -17.01 24.66
C SER A 61 -12.00 -18.17 23.71
N SER A 62 -12.94 -18.45 22.80
CA SER A 62 -12.64 -19.21 21.60
C SER A 62 -11.76 -18.32 20.72
N HIS A 63 -10.46 -18.30 20.97
CA HIS A 63 -9.52 -17.80 19.97
C HIS A 63 -9.75 -18.62 18.70
N PRO A 64 -10.05 -17.99 17.54
CA PRO A 64 -10.12 -18.73 16.30
C PRO A 64 -8.78 -19.44 16.12
N SER A 65 -8.83 -20.77 16.05
CA SER A 65 -7.64 -21.58 15.78
C SER A 65 -7.28 -21.35 14.32
N PHE A 66 -6.32 -20.46 14.07
CA PHE A 66 -5.81 -20.24 12.72
C PHE A 66 -5.12 -21.51 12.22
N SER A 67 -5.53 -21.97 11.04
CA SER A 67 -4.82 -23.04 10.34
C SER A 67 -3.57 -22.49 9.66
N MET A 68 -2.58 -23.34 9.36
CA MET A 68 -1.36 -22.94 8.63
C MET A 68 -1.62 -22.46 7.19
N ASP A 69 -2.84 -22.65 6.68
CA ASP A 69 -3.25 -22.26 5.34
C ASP A 69 -4.17 -21.03 5.35
N ASP A 70 -4.42 -20.44 6.53
CA ASP A 70 -5.24 -19.24 6.63
C ASP A 70 -4.49 -18.03 6.08
N ILE A 71 -5.17 -17.27 5.22
CA ILE A 71 -4.65 -16.08 4.58
C ILE A 71 -5.13 -14.86 5.38
N VAL A 72 -4.19 -14.08 5.91
CA VAL A 72 -4.49 -12.84 6.65
C VAL A 72 -3.89 -11.64 5.94
N ILE A 73 -4.52 -10.48 6.01
CA ILE A 73 -3.89 -9.22 5.60
C ILE A 73 -2.95 -8.79 6.73
N ALA A 74 -1.64 -8.86 6.46
CA ALA A 74 -0.63 -8.64 7.48
C ALA A 74 -0.22 -7.16 7.59
N GLY A 75 -0.28 -6.39 6.49
CA GLY A 75 0.06 -4.97 6.47
C GLY A 75 -0.52 -4.24 5.26
N ILE A 76 -0.71 -2.94 5.40
CA ILE A 76 -1.37 -2.04 4.45
C ILE A 76 -0.64 -0.70 4.41
N SER A 77 -0.46 -0.14 3.21
CA SER A 77 -0.03 1.27 3.04
C SER A 77 -0.74 1.86 1.82
N GLY A 78 -0.53 3.13 1.53
CA GLY A 78 -1.09 3.74 0.33
C GLY A 78 -0.94 5.23 0.29
N ARG A 79 -0.92 5.75 -0.94
CA ARG A 79 -1.03 7.18 -1.25
C ARG A 79 -2.33 7.37 -1.99
N LEU A 80 -3.17 8.28 -1.49
CA LEU A 80 -4.52 8.52 -1.99
C LEU A 80 -4.73 10.02 -2.22
N PRO A 81 -5.84 10.42 -2.89
CA PRO A 81 -6.14 11.83 -3.08
C PRO A 81 -6.04 12.62 -1.76
N GLU A 82 -5.33 13.74 -1.79
CA GLU A 82 -5.08 14.59 -0.62
C GLU A 82 -4.50 13.88 0.63
N SER A 83 -3.88 12.70 0.45
CA SER A 83 -3.43 11.86 1.58
C SER A 83 -2.08 11.19 1.27
N ASN A 84 -1.03 11.58 2.01
CA ASN A 84 0.33 11.05 1.88
C ASN A 84 0.54 9.73 2.64
N ASN A 85 -0.45 9.25 3.37
CA ASN A 85 -0.44 7.96 4.05
C ASN A 85 -1.88 7.60 4.42
N LEU A 86 -2.07 6.42 5.00
CA LEU A 86 -3.39 5.93 5.38
C LEU A 86 -3.98 6.63 6.60
N GLU A 87 -3.15 7.24 7.46
CA GLU A 87 -3.60 8.02 8.61
C GLU A 87 -4.27 9.32 8.13
N GLU A 88 -3.62 10.09 7.25
CA GLU A 88 -4.21 11.26 6.61
C GLU A 88 -5.50 10.91 5.84
N PHE A 89 -5.49 9.76 5.15
CA PHE A 89 -6.67 9.29 4.43
C PHE A 89 -7.83 8.98 5.39
N TRP A 90 -7.54 8.30 6.49
CA TRP A 90 -8.54 7.98 7.53
C TRP A 90 -9.10 9.23 8.19
N GLU A 91 -8.25 10.21 8.48
CA GLU A 91 -8.68 11.52 8.99
C GLU A 91 -9.60 12.25 8.01
N ASN A 92 -9.28 12.23 6.72
CA ASN A 92 -10.15 12.82 5.70
C ASN A 92 -11.51 12.11 5.64
N LEU A 93 -11.52 10.77 5.74
CA LEU A 93 -12.76 9.98 5.74
C LEU A 93 -13.64 10.30 6.96
N ILE A 94 -13.08 10.28 8.17
CA ILE A 94 -13.87 10.46 9.40
C ILE A 94 -14.42 11.88 9.52
N ASN A 95 -13.70 12.86 8.98
CA ASN A 95 -14.12 14.26 8.97
C ASN A 95 -15.01 14.62 7.76
N GLY A 96 -15.27 13.68 6.85
CA GLY A 96 -16.09 13.91 5.66
C GLY A 96 -15.49 14.92 4.68
N VAL A 97 -14.16 14.96 4.59
CA VAL A 97 -13.41 15.86 3.69
C VAL A 97 -13.51 15.33 2.26
N ASP A 98 -13.94 16.20 1.33
CA ASP A 98 -13.95 15.87 -0.09
C ASP A 98 -12.54 16.04 -0.68
N MET A 99 -11.89 14.90 -0.97
CA MET A 99 -10.53 14.84 -1.50
C MET A 99 -10.45 15.03 -3.03
N VAL A 100 -11.56 15.36 -3.69
CA VAL A 100 -11.62 15.65 -5.13
C VAL A 100 -11.50 17.15 -5.37
N THR A 101 -10.44 17.59 -6.03
CA THR A 101 -10.05 19.01 -6.10
C THR A 101 -10.10 19.58 -7.53
N GLU A 102 -10.10 20.92 -7.66
CA GLU A 102 -10.15 21.65 -8.94
C GLU A 102 -8.84 22.34 -9.35
N ASP A 103 -7.71 21.99 -8.72
CA ASP A 103 -6.42 22.59 -9.06
C ASP A 103 -5.80 22.05 -10.37
N ASP A 104 -4.70 22.68 -10.77
CA ASP A 104 -3.99 22.46 -12.02
C ASP A 104 -2.78 21.51 -11.92
N ARG A 105 -2.64 20.73 -10.82
CA ARG A 105 -1.47 19.85 -10.59
C ARG A 105 -1.19 18.83 -11.70
N ARG A 106 -2.21 18.45 -12.47
CA ARG A 106 -2.07 17.50 -13.61
C ARG A 106 -2.23 18.20 -14.95
N TRP A 107 -3.29 18.99 -15.08
CA TRP A 107 -3.58 19.80 -16.27
C TRP A 107 -4.49 20.96 -15.90
N THR A 108 -4.58 21.96 -16.78
CA THR A 108 -5.47 23.12 -16.58
C THR A 108 -6.94 22.66 -16.44
N PRO A 109 -7.66 23.05 -15.37
CA PRO A 109 -9.04 22.64 -15.16
C PRO A 109 -9.96 23.01 -16.33
N GLY A 110 -10.72 22.05 -16.85
CA GLY A 110 -11.60 22.26 -18.02
C GLY A 110 -10.90 22.13 -19.38
N LEU A 111 -9.61 21.76 -19.41
CA LEU A 111 -8.90 21.47 -20.66
C LEU A 111 -9.69 20.45 -21.50
N TYR A 112 -9.90 20.75 -22.77
CA TYR A 112 -10.71 19.97 -23.72
C TYR A 112 -12.15 19.67 -23.26
N GLY A 113 -12.71 20.45 -22.34
CA GLY A 113 -14.05 20.22 -21.78
C GLY A 113 -14.12 19.09 -20.73
N LEU A 114 -12.96 18.63 -20.23
CA LEU A 114 -12.91 17.65 -19.14
C LEU A 114 -13.49 18.22 -17.82
N PRO A 115 -14.00 17.37 -16.92
CA PRO A 115 -14.37 17.79 -15.57
C PRO A 115 -13.21 18.51 -14.88
N LYS A 116 -13.53 19.61 -14.19
CA LYS A 116 -12.53 20.36 -13.39
C LYS A 116 -12.10 19.60 -12.15
N ARG A 117 -13.01 18.80 -11.58
CA ARG A 117 -12.81 18.03 -10.36
C ARG A 117 -12.23 16.66 -10.67
N ASN A 118 -11.14 16.30 -10.01
CA ASN A 118 -10.56 14.95 -10.02
C ASN A 118 -9.72 14.73 -8.75
N GLY A 119 -9.60 13.49 -8.30
CA GLY A 119 -8.75 13.11 -7.17
C GLY A 119 -7.29 13.05 -7.61
N LYS A 120 -6.40 13.68 -6.83
CA LYS A 120 -4.98 13.80 -7.17
C LYS A 120 -4.13 13.50 -5.95
N LEU A 121 -3.06 12.75 -6.13
CA LEU A 121 -2.03 12.62 -5.10
C LEU A 121 -1.44 14.01 -4.78
N LYS A 122 -1.06 14.23 -3.52
CA LYS A 122 -0.39 15.47 -3.09
C LYS A 122 0.91 15.69 -3.87
N ASP A 123 1.68 14.62 -4.04
CA ASP A 123 2.97 14.66 -4.73
C ASP A 123 3.25 13.35 -5.46
N ILE A 124 3.92 13.45 -6.61
CA ILE A 124 4.37 12.33 -7.46
C ILE A 124 5.86 12.43 -7.83
N SER A 125 6.54 13.45 -7.34
CA SER A 125 7.93 13.79 -7.68
C SER A 125 8.94 13.19 -6.69
N HIS A 126 8.55 13.03 -5.43
CA HIS A 126 9.40 12.50 -4.37
C HIS A 126 9.70 11.00 -4.56
N PHE A 127 10.96 10.64 -4.32
CA PHE A 127 11.43 9.26 -4.31
C PHE A 127 12.81 9.15 -3.66
N ASP A 128 12.98 8.26 -2.68
CA ASP A 128 14.31 7.97 -2.09
C ASP A 128 15.14 7.03 -2.97
N ALA A 129 15.68 7.58 -4.06
CA ALA A 129 16.45 6.80 -5.03
C ALA A 129 17.68 6.10 -4.42
N ALA A 130 18.31 6.70 -3.40
CA ALA A 130 19.52 6.14 -2.78
C ALA A 130 19.19 4.88 -1.98
N PHE A 131 18.09 4.89 -1.23
CA PHE A 131 17.62 3.73 -0.48
C PHE A 131 17.32 2.54 -1.40
N PHE A 132 16.66 2.79 -2.54
CA PHE A 132 16.32 1.74 -3.51
C PHE A 132 17.48 1.35 -4.46
N GLY A 133 18.68 1.89 -4.25
CA GLY A 133 19.84 1.59 -5.10
C GLY A 133 19.69 2.06 -6.55
N VAL A 134 18.88 3.10 -6.78
CA VAL A 134 18.59 3.66 -8.10
C VAL A 134 19.49 4.86 -8.35
N HIS A 135 20.21 4.85 -9.47
CA HIS A 135 21.02 5.99 -9.88
C HIS A 135 20.13 7.21 -10.22
N PRO A 136 20.48 8.46 -9.84
CA PRO A 136 19.62 9.65 -10.04
C PRO A 136 19.11 9.84 -11.46
N LYS A 137 19.97 9.59 -12.46
CA LYS A 137 19.57 9.64 -13.89
C LYS A 137 18.45 8.64 -14.23
N GLN A 138 18.49 7.43 -13.67
CA GLN A 138 17.45 6.44 -13.88
C GLN A 138 16.17 6.81 -13.13
N ALA A 139 16.29 7.35 -11.91
CA ALA A 139 15.14 7.79 -11.11
C ALA A 139 14.30 8.85 -11.84
N ASN A 140 14.96 9.79 -12.55
CA ASN A 140 14.27 10.82 -13.33
C ASN A 140 13.48 10.27 -14.54
N THR A 141 13.83 9.08 -15.03
CA THR A 141 13.16 8.40 -16.15
C THR A 141 12.34 7.18 -15.70
N MET A 142 12.05 7.08 -14.41
CA MET A 142 11.15 6.06 -13.87
C MET A 142 9.73 6.57 -13.79
N ASP A 143 8.78 5.70 -14.10
CA ASP A 143 7.36 5.97 -13.91
C ASP A 143 7.12 6.39 -12.44
N PRO A 144 6.48 7.54 -12.17
CA PRO A 144 6.08 7.93 -10.82
C PRO A 144 5.33 6.83 -10.06
N GLN A 145 4.51 6.02 -10.75
CA GLN A 145 3.82 4.88 -10.16
C GLN A 145 4.81 3.87 -9.59
N LEU A 146 5.86 3.51 -10.35
CA LEU A 146 6.89 2.58 -9.87
C LEU A 146 7.65 3.13 -8.67
N ARG A 147 7.97 4.43 -8.68
CA ARG A 147 8.70 5.09 -7.59
C ARG A 147 7.92 5.06 -6.28
N LEU A 148 6.66 5.50 -6.32
CA LEU A 148 5.77 5.46 -5.16
C LEU A 148 5.52 4.02 -4.70
N MET A 149 5.37 3.09 -5.63
CA MET A 149 5.05 1.71 -5.32
C MET A 149 6.19 0.99 -4.58
N LEU A 150 7.45 1.29 -4.89
CA LEU A 150 8.60 0.80 -4.13
C LEU A 150 8.55 1.23 -2.65
N GLU A 151 8.19 2.49 -2.40
CA GLU A 151 8.04 3.03 -1.04
C GLU A 151 6.84 2.41 -0.31
N ILE A 152 5.66 2.39 -0.95
CA ILE A 152 4.43 1.82 -0.37
C ILE A 152 4.61 0.33 -0.05
N ALA A 153 5.31 -0.43 -0.90
CA ALA A 153 5.62 -1.83 -0.66
C ALA A 153 6.54 -2.01 0.56
N TYR A 154 7.48 -1.09 0.77
CA TYR A 154 8.33 -1.13 1.95
C TYR A 154 7.54 -0.78 3.22
N GLU A 155 6.80 0.34 3.19
CA GLU A 155 5.98 0.86 4.29
C GLU A 155 4.98 -0.19 4.80
N SER A 156 4.39 -0.94 3.89
CA SER A 156 3.39 -1.94 4.23
C SER A 156 3.94 -3.25 4.78
N ILE A 157 5.15 -3.67 4.37
CA ILE A 157 5.83 -4.81 5.01
C ILE A 157 6.16 -4.45 6.45
N VAL A 158 6.64 -3.23 6.70
CA VAL A 158 6.97 -2.78 8.06
C VAL A 158 5.72 -2.50 8.91
N ASP A 159 4.62 -2.06 8.30
CA ASP A 159 3.31 -1.95 8.97
C ASP A 159 2.85 -3.31 9.53
N GLY A 160 3.09 -4.39 8.78
CA GLY A 160 2.84 -5.75 9.26
C GLY A 160 3.83 -6.28 10.30
N GLY A 161 4.72 -5.43 10.81
CA GLY A 161 5.72 -5.80 11.82
C GLY A 161 6.84 -6.69 11.30
N LEU A 162 6.97 -6.83 9.98
CA LEU A 162 7.98 -7.67 9.35
C LEU A 162 9.20 -6.84 8.95
N ASN A 163 10.38 -7.46 9.08
CA ASN A 163 11.59 -6.91 8.51
C ASN A 163 11.68 -7.34 7.03
N PRO A 164 11.69 -6.40 6.05
CA PRO A 164 11.81 -6.75 4.63
C PRO A 164 13.05 -7.59 4.31
N ALA A 165 14.13 -7.43 5.08
CA ALA A 165 15.34 -8.24 4.91
C ALA A 165 15.12 -9.73 5.24
N ALA A 166 14.16 -10.05 6.12
CA ALA A 166 13.83 -11.43 6.47
C ALA A 166 13.07 -12.17 5.36
N LEU A 167 12.41 -11.43 4.46
CA LEU A 167 11.65 -12.00 3.34
C LEU A 167 12.50 -12.24 2.08
N ARG A 168 13.78 -11.83 2.10
CA ARG A 168 14.69 -12.02 0.96
C ARG A 168 14.92 -13.51 0.68
N GLY A 169 14.83 -13.90 -0.59
CA GLY A 169 14.94 -15.29 -1.04
C GLY A 169 13.70 -16.14 -0.76
N SER A 170 12.65 -15.58 -0.14
CA SER A 170 11.38 -16.29 0.09
C SER A 170 10.63 -16.52 -1.23
N LYS A 171 9.68 -17.45 -1.21
CA LYS A 171 8.76 -17.71 -2.35
C LYS A 171 7.59 -16.72 -2.41
N THR A 172 7.82 -15.48 -1.97
CA THR A 172 6.86 -14.39 -2.08
C THR A 172 6.56 -14.07 -3.54
N GLY A 173 5.28 -13.94 -3.88
CA GLY A 173 4.83 -13.43 -5.18
C GLY A 173 4.45 -11.94 -5.17
N VAL A 174 4.50 -11.31 -6.34
CA VAL A 174 4.13 -9.90 -6.56
C VAL A 174 3.13 -9.75 -7.68
N TYR A 175 2.00 -9.14 -7.37
CA TYR A 175 0.86 -8.97 -8.26
C TYR A 175 0.43 -7.51 -8.25
N ILE A 176 0.34 -6.91 -9.43
CA ILE A 176 0.00 -5.49 -9.58
C ILE A 176 -1.13 -5.35 -10.59
N GLY A 177 -2.17 -4.64 -10.18
CA GLY A 177 -3.21 -4.10 -11.03
C GLY A 177 -2.76 -2.78 -11.65
N VAL A 178 -2.52 -2.76 -12.96
CA VAL A 178 -2.13 -1.55 -13.69
C VAL A 178 -2.83 -1.46 -15.04
N SER A 179 -3.39 -0.29 -15.34
CA SER A 179 -4.01 0.01 -16.64
C SER A 179 -3.25 1.03 -17.47
N GLY A 180 -2.67 2.05 -16.80
CA GLY A 180 -1.95 3.16 -17.42
C GLY A 180 -0.44 2.94 -17.49
N SER A 181 0.20 3.56 -18.48
CA SER A 181 1.67 3.60 -18.63
C SER A 181 2.09 4.88 -19.37
N GLU A 182 1.49 6.00 -18.97
CA GLU A 182 1.59 7.30 -19.61
C GLU A 182 3.02 7.87 -19.54
N ALA A 183 3.75 7.61 -18.45
CA ALA A 183 5.14 8.03 -18.31
C ALA A 183 6.05 7.37 -19.36
N GLY A 184 5.82 6.08 -19.65
CA GLY A 184 6.55 5.36 -20.69
C GLY A 184 6.35 5.97 -22.08
N GLU A 185 5.12 6.37 -22.40
CA GLU A 185 4.84 7.08 -23.65
C GLU A 185 5.54 8.44 -23.68
N ALA A 186 5.45 9.23 -22.60
CA ALA A 186 6.06 10.54 -22.49
C ALA A 186 7.60 10.51 -22.69
N PHE A 187 8.30 9.56 -22.06
CA PHE A 187 9.76 9.43 -22.22
C PHE A 187 10.19 8.86 -23.57
N SER A 188 9.29 8.23 -24.32
CA SER A 188 9.57 7.64 -25.64
C SER A 188 9.24 8.55 -26.82
N ARG A 189 8.72 9.76 -26.55
CA ARG A 189 8.20 10.67 -27.59
C ARG A 189 9.29 11.21 -28.52
N ASP A 190 10.49 11.45 -28.00
CA ASP A 190 11.62 11.97 -28.74
C ASP A 190 12.70 10.88 -28.92
N PRO A 191 12.93 10.38 -30.15
CA PRO A 191 13.94 9.36 -30.41
C PRO A 191 15.39 9.80 -30.13
N GLU A 192 15.70 11.10 -30.20
CA GLU A 192 17.06 11.60 -29.99
C GLU A 192 17.40 11.75 -28.50
N GLU A 193 16.39 12.07 -27.67
CA GLU A 193 16.52 12.18 -26.21
C GLU A 193 16.20 10.86 -25.48
N LEU A 194 15.74 9.84 -26.19
CA LEU A 194 15.38 8.55 -25.61
C LEU A 194 16.58 7.86 -24.95
N LEU A 195 16.49 7.72 -23.64
CA LEU A 195 17.45 6.98 -22.84
C LEU A 195 17.01 5.52 -22.73
N GLY A 196 17.85 4.56 -23.13
CA GLY A 196 17.47 3.13 -23.13
C GLY A 196 17.03 2.56 -21.77
N TYR A 197 17.46 3.17 -20.65
CA TYR A 197 17.04 2.79 -19.30
C TYR A 197 15.67 3.35 -18.89
N SER A 198 15.03 4.21 -19.69
CA SER A 198 13.63 4.59 -19.48
C SER A 198 12.68 3.39 -19.62
N MET A 199 13.02 2.45 -20.51
CA MET A 199 12.26 1.21 -20.71
C MET A 199 12.21 0.37 -19.43
N THR A 200 13.34 0.23 -18.72
CA THR A 200 13.40 -0.53 -17.46
C THR A 200 12.72 0.20 -16.29
N GLY A 201 12.46 1.51 -16.45
CA GLY A 201 11.76 2.33 -15.47
C GLY A 201 10.25 2.46 -15.71
N CYS A 202 9.76 2.15 -16.92
CA CYS A 202 8.37 2.46 -17.32
C CYS A 202 7.61 1.30 -17.97
N GLN A 203 8.27 0.25 -18.45
CA GLN A 203 7.56 -0.88 -19.03
C GLN A 203 6.69 -1.55 -17.97
N ARG A 204 5.41 -1.84 -18.26
CA ARG A 204 4.45 -2.38 -17.27
C ARG A 204 4.96 -3.59 -16.50
N ALA A 205 5.63 -4.53 -17.17
CA ALA A 205 6.25 -5.70 -16.53
C ALA A 205 7.27 -5.31 -15.42
N MET A 206 7.91 -4.15 -15.56
CA MET A 206 8.87 -3.64 -14.58
C MET A 206 8.22 -3.25 -13.26
N LEU A 207 6.91 -3.01 -13.22
CA LEU A 207 6.23 -2.68 -11.96
C LEU A 207 6.39 -3.83 -10.95
N ALA A 208 6.08 -5.09 -11.29
CA ALA A 208 6.34 -6.22 -10.38
C ALA A 208 7.80 -6.66 -10.40
N ASN A 209 8.46 -6.62 -11.56
CA ASN A 209 9.82 -7.16 -11.65
C ASN A 209 10.80 -6.32 -10.81
N ARG A 210 10.64 -4.99 -10.75
CA ARG A 210 11.51 -4.10 -9.95
C ARG A 210 11.27 -4.24 -8.46
N LEU A 211 10.02 -4.43 -8.03
CA LEU A 211 9.70 -4.76 -6.64
C LEU A 211 10.33 -6.10 -6.25
N SER A 212 10.08 -7.14 -7.05
CA SER A 212 10.63 -8.48 -6.81
C SER A 212 12.15 -8.46 -6.78
N TYR A 213 12.78 -7.68 -7.67
CA TYR A 213 14.23 -7.50 -7.71
C TYR A 213 14.78 -6.80 -6.46
N PHE A 214 14.15 -5.71 -6.01
CA PHE A 214 14.62 -4.96 -4.85
C PHE A 214 14.50 -5.78 -3.55
N PHE A 215 13.34 -6.39 -3.34
CA PHE A 215 13.06 -7.19 -2.15
C PHE A 215 13.56 -8.63 -2.22
N ASP A 216 14.12 -9.06 -3.37
CA ASP A 216 14.67 -10.41 -3.58
C ASP A 216 13.62 -11.50 -3.41
N PHE A 217 12.44 -11.29 -4.00
CA PHE A 217 11.35 -12.25 -3.98
C PHE A 217 11.49 -13.25 -5.13
N SER A 218 11.44 -14.54 -4.79
CA SER A 218 11.64 -15.64 -5.73
C SER A 218 10.34 -16.32 -6.19
N GLY A 219 9.18 -15.85 -5.70
CA GLY A 219 7.88 -16.33 -6.13
C GLY A 219 7.40 -15.74 -7.46
N MET A 220 6.17 -16.06 -7.84
CA MET A 220 5.57 -15.62 -9.09
C MET A 220 5.38 -14.10 -9.10
N HIS A 221 5.81 -13.45 -10.18
CA HIS A 221 5.61 -12.03 -10.41
C HIS A 221 4.82 -11.85 -11.70
N THR A 222 3.59 -11.38 -11.60
CA THR A 222 2.70 -11.20 -12.75
C THR A 222 2.07 -9.81 -12.72
N GLN A 223 1.86 -9.26 -13.91
CA GLN A 223 1.07 -8.05 -14.11
C GLN A 223 -0.30 -8.47 -14.63
N GLN A 224 -1.36 -8.00 -13.99
CA GLN A 224 -2.71 -8.31 -14.44
C GLN A 224 -3.41 -7.01 -14.83
N HIS A 225 -4.00 -7.01 -16.02
CA HIS A 225 -4.78 -5.89 -16.52
C HIS A 225 -6.28 -6.22 -16.40
N THR A 226 -6.90 -5.70 -15.35
CA THR A 226 -8.36 -5.78 -15.11
C THR A 226 -8.88 -4.35 -14.92
N PRO A 227 -9.74 -3.80 -15.82
CA PRO A 227 -10.04 -2.36 -15.92
C PRO A 227 -10.63 -1.67 -14.67
N THR A 228 -11.13 -2.44 -13.69
CA THR A 228 -11.86 -1.91 -12.53
C THR A 228 -11.70 -2.77 -11.27
N ASP A 229 -10.84 -3.79 -11.33
CA ASP A 229 -10.74 -4.80 -10.28
C ASP A 229 -9.25 -5.10 -10.03
N SER A 230 -8.60 -4.30 -9.17
CA SER A 230 -7.27 -4.63 -8.65
C SER A 230 -7.32 -5.82 -7.68
N THR A 231 -8.52 -6.21 -7.24
CA THR A 231 -8.80 -7.31 -6.31
C THR A 231 -8.93 -8.67 -7.01
N GLY A 232 -8.90 -8.69 -8.34
CA GLY A 232 -9.25 -9.83 -9.19
C GLY A 232 -8.20 -10.94 -9.29
N ASN A 233 -7.85 -11.57 -8.17
CA ASN A 233 -7.57 -13.01 -7.96
C ASN A 233 -6.72 -13.20 -6.69
N VAL A 234 -7.39 -13.50 -5.58
CA VAL A 234 -6.78 -13.88 -4.30
C VAL A 234 -7.02 -15.38 -4.11
N THR A 235 -6.25 -16.27 -4.72
CA THR A 235 -6.41 -17.70 -4.37
C THR A 235 -5.25 -18.66 -4.63
N GLU A 236 -4.12 -18.26 -5.24
CA GLU A 236 -3.14 -19.28 -5.65
C GLU A 236 -1.80 -19.29 -4.90
N ASN A 237 -1.42 -18.27 -4.12
CA ASN A 237 -0.13 -18.32 -3.41
C ASN A 237 -0.13 -17.60 -2.05
N CYS A 238 0.35 -18.30 -1.02
CA CYS A 238 0.70 -17.74 0.29
C CYS A 238 1.91 -16.81 0.13
N ASN A 239 1.86 -15.60 0.71
CA ASN A 239 2.86 -14.52 0.57
C ASN A 239 2.76 -13.79 -0.76
N THR A 240 1.70 -13.00 -0.91
CA THR A 240 1.37 -12.26 -2.13
C THR A 240 1.27 -10.76 -1.83
N LEU A 241 2.09 -9.98 -2.54
CA LEU A 241 1.98 -8.53 -2.65
C LEU A 241 0.88 -8.16 -3.64
N LEU A 242 -0.12 -7.38 -3.23
CA LEU A 242 -1.22 -6.92 -4.08
C LEU A 242 -1.25 -5.39 -4.15
N PHE A 243 -1.36 -4.86 -5.38
CA PHE A 243 -1.48 -3.43 -5.71
C PHE A 243 -2.66 -3.20 -6.65
#